data_AF-A0A2M7L2H5-F1
#
_entry.id   AF-A0A2M7L2H5-F1
#
_cell.length_a   1.000
_cell.length_b   1.000
_cell.length_c   1.000
_cell.angle_alpha   90.00
_cell.angle_beta   90.00
_cell.angle_gamma   90.00
#
_symmetry.space_group_name_H-M   'P 1'
#
loop_
_entity.id
_entity.type
_entity.pdbx_description
1 polymer ?
#
loop_
_entity_poly.entity_id
_entity_poly.type
_entity_poly.pdbx_seq_one_letter_code
_entity_poly.pdbx_strand_id
1 'polypeptide(L)'
;MQVGSAAPARRPCPRAPGCGTMFGLSQYALPPTGGPPMPQLPKLLIVDDNPSILLVVKAALRGYFRFETAPDGLRGWEMVQSFEPDIVLSDYSMPGMNGEEFCRKLKTDPARHHLPFVMLTALVDVDDIVRGLQAGADDYMCKPFSPAELRVRLQTQLRRRDHDLQADPLTLLPSGDLIRSELARRLEVGAPFAATYADLDHFKAFADYYGFLRASDVIRHTAALLQKTALETVGRSAFVGHIAGDDFLLTCTIEEADPLCRAIVEAFDAGIAAFYDPEDARAGFILANSRDTGQKKRYPLLSLSLCVVRSDREKLTTPYDIAASALWLKERGKRQPGSVIVTNAVPATDEPS
;
A
#
# COMPACT_ATOMS: atom_id res chain seq x y z
N MET A 1 34.21 -9.58 -59.86
CA MET A 1 33.98 -10.29 -58.59
C MET A 1 32.68 -9.75 -57.98
N GLN A 2 31.60 -10.48 -58.19
CA GLN A 2 30.28 -10.25 -57.62
C GLN A 2 29.85 -11.62 -57.11
N VAL A 3 29.70 -11.78 -55.80
CA VAL A 3 29.24 -13.02 -55.18
C VAL A 3 27.89 -12.72 -54.56
N GLY A 4 26.83 -13.07 -55.29
CA GLY A 4 25.49 -13.21 -54.75
C GLY A 4 25.36 -14.60 -54.13
N SER A 5 24.87 -14.68 -52.90
CA SER A 5 24.45 -15.93 -52.28
C SER A 5 23.08 -15.70 -51.64
N ALA A 6 22.10 -16.42 -52.18
CA ALA A 6 20.69 -16.36 -51.84
C ALA A 6 20.41 -17.16 -50.57
N ALA A 7 19.62 -16.59 -49.65
CA ALA A 7 19.11 -17.27 -48.47
C ALA A 7 17.98 -18.26 -48.85
N PRO A 8 17.90 -19.45 -48.23
CA PRO A 8 16.89 -20.44 -48.56
C PRO A 8 15.52 -20.12 -47.94
N ALA A 9 14.48 -20.33 -48.76
CA ALA A 9 13.07 -20.17 -48.42
C ALA A 9 12.61 -21.11 -47.29
N ARG A 10 11.99 -20.54 -46.25
CA ARG A 10 11.31 -21.29 -45.19
C ARG A 10 9.95 -21.78 -45.70
N ARG A 11 9.73 -23.10 -45.64
CA ARG A 11 8.45 -23.75 -45.93
C ARG A 11 7.44 -23.48 -44.80
N PRO A 12 6.15 -23.27 -45.11
CA PRO A 12 5.11 -23.11 -44.10
C PRO A 12 4.70 -24.48 -43.51
N CYS A 13 4.58 -24.54 -42.19
CA CYS A 13 4.15 -25.72 -41.44
C CYS A 13 2.63 -25.96 -41.62
N PRO A 14 2.15 -27.21 -41.72
CA PRO A 14 0.74 -27.51 -41.96
C PRO A 14 -0.12 -27.31 -40.70
N ARG A 15 -1.28 -26.67 -40.87
CA ARG A 15 -2.31 -26.48 -39.85
C ARG A 15 -2.97 -27.82 -39.49
N ALA A 16 -2.97 -28.18 -38.21
CA ALA A 16 -3.84 -29.22 -37.67
C ALA A 16 -5.17 -28.59 -37.17
N PRO A 17 -6.34 -29.20 -37.46
CA PRO A 17 -7.63 -28.75 -36.96
C PRO A 17 -7.97 -29.43 -35.63
N GLY A 18 -8.42 -28.64 -34.64
CA GLY A 18 -8.93 -29.17 -33.37
C GLY A 18 -8.45 -28.39 -32.16
N CYS A 19 -8.97 -27.17 -31.97
CA CYS A 19 -8.94 -26.51 -30.67
C CYS A 19 -10.37 -26.12 -30.32
N GLY A 20 -11.01 -26.98 -29.52
CA GLY A 20 -12.32 -26.74 -28.95
C GLY A 20 -12.29 -25.55 -28.02
N THR A 21 -13.32 -24.73 -28.16
CA THR A 21 -13.73 -23.65 -27.27
C THR A 21 -13.66 -24.04 -25.80
N MET A 22 -12.83 -23.34 -25.02
CA MET A 22 -13.10 -23.09 -23.61
C MET A 22 -13.16 -21.58 -23.35
N PHE A 23 -14.27 -21.21 -22.75
CA PHE A 23 -14.68 -19.89 -22.35
C PHE A 23 -13.80 -19.30 -21.25
N GLY A 24 -13.55 -17.99 -21.33
CA GLY A 24 -13.63 -17.10 -20.16
C GLY A 24 -12.38 -16.90 -19.30
N LEU A 25 -11.35 -16.25 -19.83
CA LEU A 25 -10.45 -15.39 -19.04
C LEU A 25 -10.61 -13.98 -19.62
N SER A 26 -11.52 -13.19 -19.05
CA SER A 26 -11.27 -12.26 -17.95
C SER A 26 -10.45 -11.06 -18.40
N GLN A 27 -11.14 -9.93 -18.37
CA GLN A 27 -10.78 -8.62 -18.88
C GLN A 27 -9.69 -8.01 -18.00
N TYR A 28 -8.42 -8.23 -18.34
CA TYR A 28 -7.35 -7.36 -17.88
C TYR A 28 -6.74 -6.67 -19.11
N ALA A 29 -7.35 -5.56 -19.48
CA ALA A 29 -6.70 -4.59 -20.36
C ALA A 29 -5.49 -4.03 -19.60
N LEU A 30 -4.28 -4.35 -20.08
CA LEU A 30 -3.07 -3.68 -19.61
C LEU A 30 -3.23 -2.16 -19.85
N PRO A 31 -3.02 -1.30 -18.84
CA PRO A 31 -3.07 0.13 -19.05
C PRO A 31 -1.94 0.55 -20.00
N PRO A 32 -2.16 1.59 -20.84
CA PRO A 32 -1.16 2.06 -21.78
C PRO A 32 0.10 2.51 -21.05
N THR A 33 1.26 2.12 -21.60
CA THR A 33 2.60 2.49 -21.13
C THR A 33 2.84 3.99 -21.30
N GLY A 34 2.37 4.78 -20.34
CA GLY A 34 2.81 6.15 -20.12
C GLY A 34 4.08 6.14 -19.27
N GLY A 35 5.06 6.98 -19.61
CA GLY A 35 6.24 7.22 -18.77
C GLY A 35 5.83 7.69 -17.35
N PRO A 36 6.80 7.81 -16.41
CA PRO A 36 6.50 8.18 -15.04
C PRO A 36 5.63 9.44 -15.02
N PRO A 37 4.46 9.42 -14.34
CA PRO A 37 3.60 10.59 -14.27
C PRO A 37 4.41 11.76 -13.72
N MET A 38 4.47 12.87 -14.47
CA MET A 38 5.03 14.11 -13.95
C MET A 38 4.32 14.43 -12.63
N PRO A 39 5.04 14.81 -11.55
CA PRO A 39 4.42 15.07 -10.27
C PRO A 39 3.37 16.18 -10.45
N GLN A 40 2.10 15.81 -10.35
CA GLN A 40 1.00 16.75 -10.44
C GLN A 40 1.05 17.61 -9.17
N LEU A 41 0.96 18.93 -9.32
CA LEU A 41 0.94 19.83 -8.17
C LEU A 41 -0.27 19.50 -7.27
N PRO A 42 -0.10 19.43 -5.93
CA PRO A 42 -1.19 19.19 -5.00
C PRO A 42 -2.31 20.22 -5.15
N LYS A 43 -3.56 19.78 -4.96
CA LYS A 43 -4.76 20.60 -5.02
C LYS A 43 -5.02 21.27 -3.66
N LEU A 44 -5.07 22.59 -3.64
CA LEU A 44 -5.35 23.40 -2.46
C LEU A 44 -6.72 24.08 -2.62
N LEU A 45 -7.63 23.85 -1.68
CA LEU A 45 -8.84 24.66 -1.56
C LEU A 45 -8.59 25.79 -0.56
N ILE A 46 -8.76 27.03 -1.00
CA ILE A 46 -8.64 28.21 -0.13
C ILE A 46 -10.04 28.77 0.13
N VAL A 47 -10.43 28.88 1.39
CA VAL A 47 -11.75 29.36 1.80
C VAL A 47 -11.56 30.62 2.65
N ASP A 48 -11.93 31.77 2.12
CA ASP A 48 -11.80 33.07 2.80
C ASP A 48 -12.78 34.05 2.13
N ASP A 49 -13.52 34.81 2.93
CA ASP A 49 -14.49 35.79 2.42
C ASP A 49 -13.82 37.07 1.92
N ASN A 50 -12.54 37.29 2.27
CA ASN A 50 -11.77 38.45 1.88
C ASN A 50 -11.01 38.22 0.56
N PRO A 51 -11.39 38.88 -0.55
CA PRO A 51 -10.75 38.69 -1.85
C PRO A 51 -9.28 39.12 -1.88
N SER A 52 -8.87 40.05 -1.02
CA SER A 52 -7.46 40.47 -0.93
C SER A 52 -6.58 39.35 -0.35
N ILE A 53 -7.08 38.61 0.64
CA ILE A 53 -6.34 37.49 1.24
C ILE A 53 -6.22 36.35 0.24
N LEU A 54 -7.30 36.02 -0.48
CA LEU A 54 -7.28 35.04 -1.55
C LEU A 54 -6.21 35.37 -2.61
N LEU A 55 -6.08 36.63 -2.99
CA LEU A 55 -5.08 37.07 -3.96
C LEU A 55 -3.65 36.90 -3.43
N VAL A 56 -3.41 37.31 -2.18
CA VAL A 56 -2.08 37.18 -1.53
C VAL A 56 -1.67 35.71 -1.41
N VAL A 57 -2.57 34.84 -0.95
CA VAL A 57 -2.30 33.40 -0.82
C VAL A 57 -2.03 32.76 -2.18
N LYS A 58 -2.85 33.06 -3.19
CA LYS A 58 -2.63 32.57 -4.56
C LYS A 58 -1.28 33.00 -5.13
N ALA A 59 -0.89 34.26 -4.92
CA ALA A 59 0.40 34.77 -5.37
C ALA A 59 1.57 34.09 -4.63
N ALA A 60 1.45 33.92 -3.31
CA ALA A 60 2.46 33.28 -2.46
C ALA A 60 2.72 31.80 -2.81
N LEU A 61 1.67 31.08 -3.20
CA LEU A 61 1.70 29.62 -3.42
C LEU A 61 1.72 29.22 -4.89
N ARG A 62 1.83 30.20 -5.81
CA ARG A 62 1.91 29.96 -7.25
C ARG A 62 3.08 29.05 -7.59
N GLY A 63 2.82 28.01 -8.40
CA GLY A 63 3.82 27.04 -8.82
C GLY A 63 4.05 25.90 -7.83
N TYR A 64 3.48 25.96 -6.62
CA TYR A 64 3.53 24.88 -5.64
C TYR A 64 2.21 24.09 -5.56
N PHE A 65 1.07 24.72 -5.88
CA PHE A 65 -0.26 24.12 -5.78
C PHE A 65 -1.12 24.46 -7.00
N ARG A 66 -2.11 23.61 -7.27
CA ARG A 66 -3.30 23.96 -8.06
C ARG A 66 -4.37 24.41 -7.09
N PHE A 67 -4.95 25.59 -7.27
CA PHE A 67 -5.84 26.17 -6.28
C PHE A 67 -7.24 26.45 -6.82
N GLU A 68 -8.21 26.22 -5.96
CA GLU A 68 -9.59 26.68 -6.09
C GLU A 68 -9.97 27.54 -4.88
N THR A 69 -10.97 28.40 -5.04
CA THR A 69 -11.40 29.33 -3.97
C THR A 69 -12.88 29.30 -3.69
N ALA A 70 -13.23 29.38 -2.40
CA ALA A 70 -14.59 29.55 -1.93
C ALA A 70 -14.70 30.79 -1.00
N PRO A 71 -15.83 31.52 -1.04
CA PRO A 71 -16.04 32.71 -0.21
C PRO A 71 -16.50 32.38 1.23
N ASP A 72 -16.95 31.16 1.50
CA ASP A 72 -17.47 30.74 2.80
C ASP A 72 -17.35 29.22 2.99
N GLY A 73 -17.57 28.75 4.23
CA GLY A 73 -17.47 27.33 4.56
C GLY A 73 -18.50 26.43 3.87
N LEU A 74 -19.66 26.97 3.48
CA LEU A 74 -20.71 26.20 2.81
C LEU A 74 -20.28 25.86 1.39
N ARG A 75 -19.81 26.86 0.64
CA ARG A 75 -19.25 26.66 -0.70
C ARG A 75 -17.95 25.86 -0.63
N GLY A 76 -17.14 26.08 0.42
CA GLY A 76 -15.96 25.25 0.71
C GLY A 76 -16.32 23.77 0.77
N TRP A 77 -17.37 23.41 1.52
CA TRP A 77 -17.85 22.03 1.63
C TRP A 77 -18.33 21.42 0.31
N GLU A 78 -19.02 22.19 -0.54
CA GLU A 78 -19.41 21.74 -1.88
C GLU A 78 -18.19 21.51 -2.80
N MET A 79 -17.18 22.37 -2.67
CA MET A 79 -15.95 22.27 -3.45
C MET A 79 -15.07 21.11 -3.02
N VAL A 80 -15.04 20.75 -1.73
CA VAL A 80 -14.34 19.54 -1.28
C VAL A 80 -14.86 18.28 -1.99
N GLN A 81 -16.16 18.23 -2.31
CA GLN A 81 -16.77 17.08 -2.97
C GLN A 81 -16.54 17.05 -4.50
N SER A 82 -16.38 18.21 -5.12
CA SER A 82 -16.30 18.33 -6.59
C SER A 82 -14.87 18.52 -7.11
N PHE A 83 -14.06 19.29 -6.40
CA PHE A 83 -12.66 19.55 -6.74
C PHE A 83 -11.72 18.45 -6.23
N GLU A 84 -12.13 17.75 -5.16
CA GLU A 84 -11.32 16.76 -4.43
C GLU A 84 -9.93 17.32 -4.08
N PRO A 85 -9.86 18.32 -3.18
CA PRO A 85 -8.61 18.94 -2.78
C PRO A 85 -7.74 17.98 -1.97
N ASP A 86 -6.44 18.17 -2.04
CA ASP A 86 -5.45 17.47 -1.23
C ASP A 86 -5.31 18.07 0.18
N ILE A 87 -5.59 19.36 0.31
CA ILE A 87 -5.51 20.13 1.56
C ILE A 87 -6.46 21.33 1.51
N VAL A 88 -7.02 21.70 2.66
CA VAL A 88 -7.89 22.85 2.83
C VAL A 88 -7.18 23.90 3.67
N LEU A 89 -7.22 25.15 3.21
CA LEU A 89 -6.82 26.34 3.95
C LEU A 89 -8.06 27.21 4.14
N SER A 90 -8.54 27.40 5.36
CA SER A 90 -9.77 28.15 5.62
C SER A 90 -9.54 29.28 6.60
N ASP A 91 -10.15 30.43 6.36
CA ASP A 91 -10.33 31.44 7.40
C ASP A 91 -11.24 30.94 8.51
N TYR A 92 -11.00 31.42 9.73
CA TYR A 92 -11.84 31.16 10.89
C TYR A 92 -13.18 31.90 10.79
N SER A 93 -13.14 33.18 10.44
CA SER A 93 -14.23 34.14 10.61
C SER A 93 -14.89 34.50 9.27
N MET A 94 -15.82 33.66 8.83
CA MET A 94 -16.57 33.88 7.59
C MET A 94 -18.07 33.97 7.84
N PRO A 95 -18.84 34.70 6.99
CA PRO A 95 -20.29 34.73 7.08
C PRO A 95 -20.91 33.37 6.72
N GLY A 96 -22.07 33.10 7.32
CA GLY A 96 -22.75 31.81 7.13
C GLY A 96 -22.06 30.71 7.90
N MET A 97 -21.46 29.74 7.19
CA MET A 97 -20.68 28.67 7.81
C MET A 97 -19.24 29.15 8.01
N ASN A 98 -18.85 29.28 9.26
CA ASN A 98 -17.50 29.71 9.63
C ASN A 98 -16.47 28.57 9.46
N GLY A 99 -15.18 28.90 9.60
CA GLY A 99 -14.10 27.92 9.42
C GLY A 99 -14.13 26.76 10.41
N GLU A 100 -14.55 27.03 11.64
CA GLU A 100 -14.66 26.04 12.72
C GLU A 100 -15.76 24.99 12.41
N GLU A 101 -16.94 25.45 12.02
CA GLU A 101 -18.07 24.59 11.63
C GLU A 101 -17.72 23.77 10.39
N PHE A 102 -17.07 24.39 9.40
CA PHE A 102 -16.60 23.71 8.21
C PHE A 102 -15.55 22.62 8.54
N CYS A 103 -14.58 22.96 9.39
CA CYS A 103 -13.57 22.01 9.86
C CYS A 103 -14.20 20.82 10.57
N ARG A 104 -15.09 21.08 11.53
CA ARG A 104 -15.81 20.04 12.28
C ARG A 104 -16.58 19.13 11.33
N LYS A 105 -17.33 19.71 10.39
CA LYS A 105 -18.10 18.95 9.39
C LYS A 105 -17.20 18.04 8.56
N LEU A 106 -16.07 18.55 8.09
CA LEU A 106 -15.09 17.78 7.32
C LEU A 106 -14.44 16.67 8.14
N LYS A 107 -14.07 16.93 9.39
CA LYS A 107 -13.43 15.94 10.27
C LYS A 107 -14.38 14.87 10.78
N THR A 108 -15.68 15.13 10.80
CA THR A 108 -16.71 14.12 11.12
C THR A 108 -17.13 13.27 9.92
N ASP A 109 -16.75 13.64 8.69
CA ASP A 109 -17.13 12.87 7.49
C ASP A 109 -16.18 11.68 7.28
N PRO A 110 -16.66 10.42 7.31
CA PRO A 110 -15.80 9.24 7.19
C PRO A 110 -14.99 9.20 5.90
N ALA A 111 -15.50 9.77 4.81
CA ALA A 111 -14.80 9.80 3.53
C ALA A 111 -13.71 10.88 3.45
N ARG A 112 -13.72 11.90 4.31
CA ARG A 112 -12.90 13.13 4.16
C ARG A 112 -12.16 13.56 5.41
N HIS A 113 -12.36 12.88 6.54
CA HIS A 113 -11.69 13.20 7.80
C HIS A 113 -10.15 13.20 7.70
N HIS A 114 -9.60 12.41 6.77
CA HIS A 114 -8.18 12.33 6.48
C HIS A 114 -7.61 13.56 5.75
N LEU A 115 -8.45 14.45 5.21
CA LEU A 115 -7.99 15.66 4.53
C LEU A 115 -7.39 16.64 5.54
N PRO A 116 -6.16 17.12 5.32
CA PRO A 116 -5.56 18.15 6.14
C PRO A 116 -6.33 19.46 6.04
N PHE A 117 -6.59 20.07 7.19
CA PHE A 117 -7.30 21.32 7.34
C PHE A 117 -6.43 22.28 8.15
N VAL A 118 -5.98 23.35 7.49
CA VAL A 118 -5.21 24.43 8.11
C VAL A 118 -6.10 25.64 8.27
N MET A 119 -6.19 26.17 9.49
CA MET A 119 -7.01 27.33 9.79
C MET A 119 -6.18 28.61 9.85
N LEU A 120 -6.64 29.64 9.15
CA LEU A 120 -6.13 31.00 9.25
C LEU A 120 -7.01 31.78 10.25
N THR A 121 -6.40 32.49 11.18
CA THR A 121 -7.15 33.26 12.18
C THR A 121 -6.51 34.62 12.42
N ALA A 122 -7.32 35.65 12.70
CA ALA A 122 -6.83 36.93 13.22
C ALA A 122 -6.76 36.94 14.77
N LEU A 123 -7.28 35.89 15.42
CA LEU A 123 -7.35 35.77 16.87
C LEU A 123 -6.00 35.29 17.42
N VAL A 124 -5.40 36.09 18.30
CA VAL A 124 -4.09 35.84 18.93
C VAL A 124 -4.24 35.29 20.35
N ASP A 125 -5.47 35.30 20.89
CA ASP A 125 -5.74 34.79 22.24
C ASP A 125 -5.71 33.27 22.28
N VAL A 126 -5.02 32.74 23.29
CA VAL A 126 -4.74 31.31 23.48
C VAL A 126 -6.04 30.48 23.53
N ASP A 127 -7.12 31.02 24.09
CA ASP A 127 -8.41 30.34 24.22
C ASP A 127 -9.12 30.13 22.87
N ASP A 128 -8.89 30.99 21.87
CA ASP A 128 -9.46 30.85 20.53
C ASP A 128 -8.66 29.83 19.71
N ILE A 129 -7.34 29.77 19.91
CA ILE A 129 -6.47 28.74 19.31
C ILE A 129 -6.82 27.34 19.88
N VAL A 130 -7.06 27.24 21.19
CA VAL A 130 -7.46 25.99 21.84
C VAL A 130 -8.82 25.51 21.32
N ARG A 131 -9.81 26.41 21.20
CA ARG A 131 -11.13 26.08 20.65
C ARG A 131 -11.05 25.61 19.20
N GLY A 132 -10.22 26.27 18.39
CA GLY A 132 -9.92 25.81 17.05
C GLY A 132 -9.33 24.39 17.03
N LEU A 133 -8.28 24.11 17.80
CA LEU A 133 -7.66 22.78 17.84
C LEU A 133 -8.67 21.70 18.28
N GLN A 134 -9.58 22.01 19.19
CA GLN A 134 -10.66 21.12 19.60
C GLN A 134 -11.68 20.84 18.50
N ALA A 135 -11.82 21.71 17.49
CA ALA A 135 -12.65 21.45 16.31
C ALA A 135 -12.03 20.42 15.35
N GLY A 136 -10.77 20.05 15.55
CA GLY A 136 -10.09 18.97 14.81
C GLY A 136 -9.19 19.43 13.65
N ALA A 137 -8.84 20.72 13.55
CA ALA A 137 -7.92 21.17 12.51
C ALA A 137 -6.48 20.71 12.79
N ASP A 138 -5.74 20.40 11.72
CA ASP A 138 -4.39 19.82 11.81
C ASP A 138 -3.30 20.88 12.02
N ASP A 139 -3.61 22.15 11.72
CA ASP A 139 -2.75 23.29 12.03
C ASP A 139 -3.52 24.61 12.14
N TYR A 140 -2.90 25.57 12.83
CA TYR A 140 -3.38 26.94 13.01
C TYR A 140 -2.31 27.94 12.65
N MET A 141 -2.73 29.03 12.01
CA MET A 141 -1.83 30.07 11.56
C MET A 141 -2.45 31.47 11.73
N CYS A 142 -1.74 32.33 12.46
CA CYS A 142 -2.18 33.68 12.75
C CYS A 142 -1.93 34.62 11.55
N LYS A 143 -2.88 35.52 11.29
CA LYS A 143 -2.75 36.66 10.39
C LYS A 143 -2.14 37.85 11.18
N PRO A 144 -1.19 38.62 10.62
CA PRO A 144 -0.58 38.46 9.29
C PRO A 144 0.47 37.35 9.27
N PHE A 145 0.57 36.66 8.13
CA PHE A 145 1.50 35.56 7.96
C PHE A 145 2.60 35.80 6.93
N SER A 146 3.73 35.11 7.08
CA SER A 146 4.75 35.02 6.05
C SER A 146 4.35 34.02 4.95
N PRO A 147 4.42 34.40 3.65
CA PRO A 147 4.27 33.47 2.53
C PRO A 147 5.14 32.21 2.62
N ALA A 148 6.37 32.36 3.11
CA ALA A 148 7.29 31.25 3.25
C ALA A 148 6.85 30.29 4.36
N GLU A 149 6.34 30.83 5.48
CA GLU A 149 5.81 30.02 6.58
C GLU A 149 4.57 29.24 6.12
N LEU A 150 3.63 29.90 5.44
CA LEU A 150 2.40 29.27 4.97
C LEU A 150 2.70 28.06 4.09
N ARG A 151 3.64 28.24 3.15
CA ARG A 151 4.07 27.17 2.26
C ARG A 151 4.65 25.98 3.03
N VAL A 152 5.54 26.22 4.00
CA VAL A 152 6.19 25.15 4.78
C VAL A 152 5.14 24.40 5.62
N ARG A 153 4.20 25.09 6.25
CA ARG A 153 3.12 24.46 7.02
C ARG A 153 2.23 23.59 6.14
N LEU A 154 1.75 24.10 5.01
CA LEU A 154 0.93 23.33 4.06
C LEU A 154 1.68 22.09 3.54
N GLN A 155 2.95 22.23 3.17
CA GLN A 155 3.78 21.09 2.74
C GLN A 155 4.01 20.07 3.86
N THR A 156 4.15 20.52 5.11
CA THR A 156 4.30 19.62 6.26
C THR A 156 3.04 18.80 6.48
N GLN A 157 1.86 19.43 6.39
CA GLN A 157 0.59 18.73 6.57
C GLN A 157 0.30 17.73 5.43
N LEU A 158 0.64 18.08 4.19
CA LEU A 158 0.58 17.12 3.08
C LEU A 158 1.51 15.94 3.29
N ARG A 159 2.77 16.18 3.70
CA ARG A 159 3.72 15.09 3.99
C ARG A 159 3.25 14.18 5.11
N ARG A 160 2.62 14.73 6.16
CA ARG A 160 2.06 13.93 7.26
C ARG A 160 0.92 13.05 6.76
N ARG A 161 -0.04 13.62 6.04
CA ARG A 161 -1.12 12.86 5.39
C ARG A 161 -0.57 11.76 4.50
N ASP A 162 0.40 12.09 3.64
CA ASP A 162 0.98 11.13 2.72
C ASP A 162 1.69 10.00 3.47
N HIS A 163 2.40 10.31 4.55
CA HIS A 163 3.02 9.30 5.42
C HIS A 163 1.97 8.40 6.08
N ASP A 164 0.89 8.97 6.61
CA ASP A 164 -0.19 8.22 7.26
C ASP A 164 -0.94 7.33 6.25
N LEU A 165 -1.14 7.80 5.01
CA LEU A 165 -1.71 7.01 3.91
C LEU A 165 -0.75 5.94 3.37
N GLN A 166 0.55 6.10 3.61
CA GLN A 166 1.59 5.16 3.20
C GLN A 166 1.91 4.12 4.27
N ALA A 167 1.19 4.11 5.39
CA ALA A 167 1.18 3.01 6.34
C ALA A 167 -0.15 2.27 6.26
N ASP A 168 -0.13 0.95 6.38
CA ASP A 168 -1.37 0.20 6.53
C ASP A 168 -2.02 0.53 7.90
N PRO A 169 -3.32 0.89 7.95
CA PRO A 169 -3.95 1.36 9.19
C PRO A 169 -4.06 0.28 10.27
N LEU A 170 -4.01 -1.00 9.90
CA LEU A 170 -4.13 -2.11 10.83
C LEU A 170 -2.76 -2.51 11.42
N THR A 171 -1.72 -2.54 10.60
CA THR A 171 -0.40 -3.04 10.98
C THR A 171 0.65 -1.96 11.18
N LEU A 172 0.37 -0.74 10.73
CA LEU A 172 1.28 0.41 10.70
C LEU A 172 2.56 0.16 9.89
N LEU A 173 2.60 -0.91 9.10
CA LEU A 173 3.72 -1.18 8.20
C LEU A 173 3.63 -0.31 6.94
N PRO A 174 4.77 0.06 6.34
CA PRO A 174 4.81 0.69 5.03
C PRO A 174 3.94 -0.03 3.99
N SER A 175 3.13 0.71 3.25
CA SER A 175 2.21 0.20 2.24
C SER A 175 2.27 1.05 0.96
N GLY A 176 1.58 0.61 -0.09
CA GLY A 176 1.37 1.39 -1.31
C GLY A 176 2.67 1.88 -1.97
N ASP A 177 2.86 3.20 -2.02
CA ASP A 177 4.00 3.84 -2.68
C ASP A 177 5.35 3.59 -2.00
N LEU A 178 5.39 3.35 -0.69
CA LEU A 178 6.65 3.05 0.00
C LEU A 178 7.20 1.69 -0.42
N ILE A 179 6.32 0.70 -0.57
CA ILE A 179 6.69 -0.61 -1.12
C ILE A 179 7.24 -0.46 -2.55
N ARG A 180 6.51 0.28 -3.41
CA ARG A 180 6.95 0.51 -4.79
C ARG A 180 8.31 1.21 -4.86
N SER A 181 8.49 2.25 -4.04
CA SER A 181 9.72 3.05 -4.00
C SER A 181 10.90 2.24 -3.50
N GLU A 182 10.71 1.38 -2.50
CA GLU A 182 11.78 0.50 -2.01
C GLU A 182 12.23 -0.51 -3.07
N LEU A 183 11.28 -1.16 -3.76
CA LEU A 183 11.59 -2.09 -4.84
C LEU A 183 12.32 -1.38 -6.01
N ALA A 184 11.82 -0.22 -6.43
CA ALA A 184 12.44 0.58 -7.48
C ALA A 184 13.87 1.01 -7.09
N ARG A 185 14.05 1.51 -5.87
CA ARG A 185 15.36 1.91 -5.34
C ARG A 185 16.37 0.75 -5.36
N ARG A 186 15.97 -0.47 -4.98
CA ARG A 186 16.87 -1.63 -5.03
C ARG A 186 17.25 -2.02 -6.46
N LEU A 187 16.30 -1.99 -7.39
CA LEU A 187 16.55 -2.23 -8.82
C LEU A 187 17.51 -1.19 -9.40
N GLU A 188 17.35 0.09 -9.04
CA GLU A 188 18.23 1.18 -9.48
C GLU A 188 19.66 1.07 -8.94
N VAL A 189 19.81 0.70 -7.66
CA VAL A 189 21.13 0.45 -7.05
C VAL A 189 21.83 -0.73 -7.74
N GLY A 190 21.08 -1.72 -8.21
CA GLY A 190 21.61 -2.87 -8.96
C GLY A 190 22.37 -3.89 -8.11
N ALA A 191 22.46 -3.70 -6.79
CA ALA A 191 23.02 -4.69 -5.88
C ALA A 191 22.05 -5.88 -5.75
N PRO A 192 22.55 -7.13 -5.69
CA PRO A 192 21.68 -8.30 -5.55
C PRO A 192 20.85 -8.24 -4.25
N PHE A 193 19.55 -8.52 -4.36
CA PHE A 193 18.62 -8.52 -3.23
C PHE A 193 17.58 -9.64 -3.36
N ALA A 194 16.94 -9.95 -2.25
CA ALA A 194 15.77 -10.83 -2.22
C ALA A 194 14.52 -10.04 -1.84
N ALA A 195 13.43 -10.27 -2.57
CA ALA A 195 12.09 -9.79 -2.25
C ALA A 195 11.21 -11.00 -1.90
N THR A 196 10.76 -11.06 -0.65
CA THR A 196 9.95 -12.16 -0.14
C THR A 196 8.51 -11.71 0.02
N TYR A 197 7.60 -12.33 -0.69
CA TYR A 197 6.17 -12.16 -0.52
C TYR A 197 5.66 -13.18 0.50
N ALA A 198 5.00 -12.72 1.55
CA ALA A 198 4.45 -13.58 2.59
C ALA A 198 2.92 -13.57 2.51
N ASP A 199 2.29 -14.74 2.61
CA ASP A 199 0.84 -14.94 2.52
C ASP A 199 0.37 -15.92 3.58
N LEU A 200 -0.79 -15.67 4.20
CA LEU A 200 -1.39 -16.58 5.17
C LEU A 200 -2.27 -17.63 4.47
N ASP A 201 -1.87 -18.89 4.53
CA ASP A 201 -2.60 -19.96 3.87
C ASP A 201 -3.96 -20.17 4.54
N HIS A 202 -5.01 -20.27 3.73
CA HIS A 202 -6.40 -20.49 4.20
C HIS A 202 -6.95 -19.39 5.14
N PHE A 203 -6.35 -18.19 5.16
CA PHE A 203 -6.78 -17.08 6.01
C PHE A 203 -8.27 -16.75 5.89
N LYS A 204 -8.81 -16.80 4.66
CA LYS A 204 -10.23 -16.61 4.41
C LYS A 204 -11.13 -17.57 5.18
N ALA A 205 -10.75 -18.85 5.27
CA ALA A 205 -11.53 -19.85 6.01
C ALA A 205 -11.47 -19.60 7.52
N PHE A 206 -10.32 -19.15 8.03
CA PHE A 206 -10.17 -18.69 9.41
C PHE A 206 -11.05 -17.47 9.71
N ALA A 207 -11.03 -16.45 8.85
CA ALA A 207 -11.81 -15.24 9.01
C ALA A 207 -13.32 -15.50 8.92
N ASP A 208 -13.76 -16.38 8.01
CA ASP A 208 -15.16 -16.79 7.89
C ASP A 208 -15.62 -17.60 9.14
N TYR A 209 -14.71 -18.30 9.83
CA TYR A 209 -15.01 -19.10 11.03
C TYR A 209 -15.01 -18.28 12.33
N TYR A 210 -13.95 -17.50 12.60
CA TYR A 210 -13.77 -16.74 13.85
C TYR A 210 -14.23 -15.28 13.78
N GLY A 211 -14.54 -14.78 12.58
CA GLY A 211 -14.94 -13.40 12.36
C GLY A 211 -13.76 -12.42 12.24
N PHE A 212 -14.10 -11.20 11.81
CA PHE A 212 -13.12 -10.20 11.38
C PHE A 212 -12.18 -9.69 12.51
N LEU A 213 -12.66 -9.64 13.76
CA LEU A 213 -11.85 -9.14 14.88
C LEU A 213 -10.65 -10.06 15.14
N ARG A 214 -10.89 -11.37 15.22
CA ARG A 214 -9.83 -12.36 15.43
C ARG A 214 -8.91 -12.47 14.21
N ALA A 215 -9.47 -12.36 13.00
CA ALA A 215 -8.68 -12.26 11.78
C ALA A 215 -7.74 -11.04 11.79
N SER A 216 -8.21 -9.90 12.30
CA SER A 216 -7.40 -8.68 12.45
C SER A 216 -6.28 -8.84 13.49
N ASP A 217 -6.53 -9.59 14.56
CA ASP A 217 -5.50 -9.93 15.56
C ASP A 217 -4.37 -10.77 14.94
N VAL A 218 -4.72 -11.74 14.10
CA VAL A 218 -3.73 -12.55 13.37
C VAL A 218 -2.90 -11.67 12.42
N ILE A 219 -3.53 -10.79 11.63
CA ILE A 219 -2.80 -9.89 10.72
C ILE A 219 -1.82 -9.00 11.51
N ARG A 220 -2.25 -8.42 12.64
CA ARG A 220 -1.37 -7.63 13.53
C ARG A 220 -0.21 -8.45 14.08
N HIS A 221 -0.50 -9.67 14.52
CA HIS A 221 0.52 -10.57 15.05
C HIS A 221 1.56 -10.93 13.99
N THR A 222 1.11 -11.32 12.80
CA THR A 222 1.99 -11.62 11.67
C THR A 222 2.85 -10.41 11.33
N ALA A 223 2.28 -9.22 11.21
CA ALA A 223 3.04 -8.00 10.94
C ALA A 223 4.12 -7.71 11.99
N ALA A 224 3.75 -7.78 13.28
CA ALA A 224 4.69 -7.56 14.39
C ALA A 224 5.80 -8.62 14.41
N LEU A 225 5.46 -9.88 14.10
CA LEU A 225 6.40 -10.99 14.00
C LEU A 225 7.39 -10.77 12.86
N LEU A 226 6.90 -10.45 11.66
CA LEU A 226 7.75 -10.16 10.49
C LEU A 226 8.73 -9.02 10.79
N GLN A 227 8.24 -7.93 11.38
CA GLN A 227 9.08 -6.77 11.72
C GLN A 227 10.13 -7.11 12.79
N LYS A 228 9.73 -7.82 13.85
CA LYS A 228 10.62 -8.23 14.94
C LYS A 228 11.73 -9.15 14.41
N THR A 229 11.35 -10.22 13.69
CA THR A 229 12.31 -11.21 13.18
C THR A 229 13.26 -10.59 12.15
N ALA A 230 12.77 -9.68 11.30
CA ALA A 230 13.61 -8.92 10.38
C ALA A 230 14.65 -8.07 11.12
N LEU A 231 14.24 -7.36 12.18
CA LEU A 231 15.14 -6.54 12.98
C LEU A 231 16.20 -7.39 13.72
N GLU A 232 15.81 -8.54 14.26
CA GLU A 232 16.70 -9.42 15.02
C GLU A 232 17.69 -10.20 14.13
N THR A 233 17.26 -10.61 12.94
CA THR A 233 18.06 -11.46 12.04
C THR A 233 18.94 -10.63 11.09
N VAL A 234 18.39 -9.54 10.57
CA VAL A 234 18.96 -8.76 9.46
C VAL A 234 19.29 -7.33 9.88
N GLY A 235 18.59 -6.80 10.89
CA GLY A 235 18.81 -5.44 11.36
C GLY A 235 18.21 -4.39 10.43
N ARG A 236 18.93 -3.27 10.25
CA ARG A 236 18.40 -2.09 9.54
C ARG A 236 18.41 -2.19 8.01
N SER A 237 18.99 -3.24 7.43
CA SER A 237 18.97 -3.49 5.98
C SER A 237 17.65 -4.11 5.50
N ALA A 238 16.83 -4.64 6.42
CA ALA A 238 15.54 -5.20 6.12
C ALA A 238 14.46 -4.12 5.97
N PHE A 239 13.62 -4.27 4.96
CA PHE A 239 12.36 -3.54 4.84
C PHE A 239 11.21 -4.54 4.97
N VAL A 240 10.17 -4.15 5.70
CA VAL A 240 8.94 -4.93 5.86
C VAL A 240 7.77 -4.01 5.53
N GLY A 241 6.89 -4.46 4.65
CA GLY A 241 5.70 -3.73 4.22
C GLY A 241 4.46 -4.62 4.20
N HIS A 242 3.29 -3.99 4.24
CA HIS A 242 1.99 -4.64 4.15
C HIS A 242 1.35 -4.28 2.80
N ILE A 243 1.09 -5.29 1.95
CA ILE A 243 0.53 -5.08 0.61
C ILE A 243 -0.98 -4.85 0.71
N ALA A 244 -1.71 -5.85 1.21
CA ALA A 244 -3.14 -5.79 1.49
C ALA A 244 -3.59 -7.10 2.17
N GLY A 245 -4.53 -7.00 3.11
CA GLY A 245 -5.18 -8.17 3.71
C GLY A 245 -4.20 -9.07 4.46
N ASP A 246 -3.91 -10.23 3.89
CA ASP A 246 -2.98 -11.25 4.38
C ASP A 246 -1.64 -11.31 3.63
N ASP A 247 -1.43 -10.44 2.62
CA ASP A 247 -0.20 -10.38 1.82
C ASP A 247 0.79 -9.32 2.37
N PHE A 248 2.03 -9.72 2.64
CA PHE A 248 3.12 -8.86 3.10
C PHE A 248 4.35 -8.92 2.16
N LEU A 249 5.24 -7.94 2.28
CA LEU A 249 6.51 -7.90 1.56
C LEU A 249 7.67 -7.72 2.52
N LEU A 250 8.74 -8.50 2.34
CA LEU A 250 10.03 -8.29 2.96
C LEU A 250 11.10 -8.10 1.90
N THR A 251 12.08 -7.23 2.16
CA THR A 251 13.29 -7.16 1.33
C THR A 251 14.55 -7.16 2.18
N CYS A 252 15.58 -7.88 1.73
CA CYS A 252 16.88 -8.03 2.39
C CYS A 252 17.96 -8.34 1.35
N THR A 253 19.20 -8.57 1.78
CA THR A 253 20.21 -9.16 0.89
C THR A 253 19.87 -10.61 0.58
N ILE A 254 20.54 -11.16 -0.42
CA ILE A 254 20.30 -12.53 -0.86
C ILE A 254 20.74 -13.54 0.20
N GLU A 255 21.85 -13.26 0.87
CA GLU A 255 22.46 -14.12 1.88
C GLU A 255 21.63 -14.14 3.17
N GLU A 256 20.93 -13.04 3.45
CA GLU A 256 20.04 -12.87 4.60
C GLU A 256 18.67 -13.54 4.42
N ALA A 257 18.24 -13.81 3.19
CA ALA A 257 16.88 -14.24 2.89
C ALA A 257 16.50 -15.58 3.52
N ASP A 258 17.35 -16.60 3.35
CA ASP A 258 17.11 -17.95 3.87
C ASP A 258 17.02 -17.99 5.41
N PRO A 259 18.00 -17.46 6.19
CA PRO A 259 17.90 -17.47 7.64
C PRO A 259 16.71 -16.64 8.15
N LEU A 260 16.41 -15.51 7.52
CA LEU A 260 15.24 -14.69 7.86
C LEU A 260 13.93 -15.46 7.64
N CYS A 261 13.75 -16.09 6.48
CA CYS A 261 12.52 -16.83 6.16
C CYS A 261 12.32 -18.01 7.11
N ARG A 262 13.39 -18.74 7.46
CA ARG A 262 13.31 -19.85 8.43
C ARG A 262 12.91 -19.37 9.81
N ALA A 263 13.53 -18.29 10.31
CA ALA A 263 13.21 -17.72 11.61
C ALA A 263 11.75 -17.21 11.66
N ILE A 264 11.25 -16.63 10.56
CA ILE A 264 9.86 -16.19 10.44
C ILE A 264 8.90 -17.38 10.54
N VAL A 265 9.13 -18.44 9.76
CA VAL A 265 8.28 -19.64 9.77
C VAL A 265 8.27 -20.29 11.15
N GLU A 266 9.44 -20.48 11.76
CA GLU A 266 9.55 -21.10 13.08
C GLU A 266 8.80 -20.28 14.15
N ALA A 267 8.99 -18.95 14.16
CA ALA A 267 8.30 -18.07 15.09
C ALA A 267 6.78 -18.07 14.86
N PHE A 268 6.35 -18.09 13.60
CA PHE A 268 4.93 -18.06 13.24
C PHE A 268 4.23 -19.35 13.67
N ASP A 269 4.80 -20.51 13.29
CA ASP A 269 4.25 -21.83 13.63
C ASP A 269 4.18 -22.05 15.15
N ALA A 270 5.14 -21.51 15.91
CA ALA A 270 5.13 -21.58 17.37
C ALA A 270 4.04 -20.71 18.03
N GLY A 271 3.65 -19.60 17.40
CA GLY A 271 2.71 -18.62 17.96
C GLY A 271 1.26 -18.79 17.52
N ILE A 272 1.02 -19.35 16.33
CA ILE A 272 -0.28 -19.25 15.65
C ILE A 272 -1.41 -19.99 16.37
N ALA A 273 -1.11 -21.07 17.09
CA ALA A 273 -2.09 -21.84 17.84
C ALA A 273 -2.80 -21.02 18.95
N ALA A 274 -2.19 -19.95 19.43
CA ALA A 274 -2.78 -19.07 20.45
C ALA A 274 -3.99 -18.26 19.94
N PHE A 275 -4.16 -18.16 18.62
CA PHE A 275 -5.31 -17.47 17.99
C PHE A 275 -6.51 -18.38 17.74
N TYR A 276 -6.44 -19.62 18.20
CA TYR A 276 -7.51 -20.61 18.08
C TYR A 276 -8.19 -20.84 19.42
N ASP A 277 -9.46 -21.23 19.37
CA ASP A 277 -10.09 -21.77 20.57
C ASP A 277 -9.38 -23.08 20.98
N PRO A 278 -9.26 -23.39 22.30
CA PRO A 278 -8.46 -24.52 22.77
C PRO A 278 -8.86 -25.90 22.20
N GLU A 279 -10.09 -26.04 21.72
CA GLU A 279 -10.58 -27.26 21.07
C GLU A 279 -10.00 -27.39 19.65
N ASP A 280 -10.09 -26.33 18.85
CA ASP A 280 -9.57 -26.29 17.48
C ASP A 280 -8.04 -26.40 17.46
N ALA A 281 -7.36 -25.72 18.39
CA ALA A 281 -5.90 -25.80 18.55
C ALA A 281 -5.42 -27.24 18.82
N ARG A 282 -6.13 -27.97 19.69
CA ARG A 282 -5.83 -29.39 19.99
C ARG A 282 -6.20 -30.31 18.82
N ALA A 283 -7.25 -29.98 18.09
CA ALA A 283 -7.67 -30.74 16.91
C ALA A 283 -6.70 -30.55 15.73
N GLY A 284 -6.02 -29.40 15.65
CA GLY A 284 -5.09 -29.04 14.58
C GLY A 284 -5.79 -28.61 13.27
N PHE A 285 -7.11 -28.40 13.30
CA PHE A 285 -7.91 -27.95 12.16
C PHE A 285 -9.19 -27.27 12.61
N ILE A 286 -9.75 -26.42 11.74
CA ILE A 286 -11.11 -25.86 11.86
C ILE A 286 -12.04 -26.47 10.80
N LEU A 287 -13.34 -26.50 11.10
CA LEU A 287 -14.39 -26.92 10.17
C LEU A 287 -15.17 -25.71 9.65
N ALA A 288 -14.71 -25.16 8.52
CA ALA A 288 -15.32 -24.01 7.87
C ALA A 288 -16.07 -24.44 6.60
N ASN A 289 -17.08 -23.66 6.20
CA ASN A 289 -17.84 -23.93 4.98
C ASN A 289 -17.01 -23.60 3.74
N SER A 290 -16.90 -24.55 2.81
CA SER A 290 -16.36 -24.28 1.48
C SER A 290 -17.39 -23.51 0.65
N ARG A 291 -17.00 -22.40 0.02
CA ARG A 291 -17.90 -21.59 -0.83
C ARG A 291 -18.34 -22.35 -2.09
N ASP A 292 -17.52 -23.27 -2.58
CA ASP A 292 -17.78 -23.98 -3.84
C ASP A 292 -18.83 -25.09 -3.70
N THR A 293 -18.99 -25.64 -2.48
CA THR A 293 -19.83 -26.82 -2.25
C THR A 293 -20.85 -26.65 -1.12
N GLY A 294 -20.75 -25.59 -0.31
CA GLY A 294 -21.55 -25.40 0.90
C GLY A 294 -21.28 -26.43 2.00
N GLN A 295 -20.34 -27.37 1.77
CA GLN A 295 -20.00 -28.42 2.72
C GLN A 295 -18.92 -27.94 3.69
N LYS A 296 -18.99 -28.44 4.93
CA LYS A 296 -17.92 -28.24 5.92
C LYS A 296 -16.66 -28.98 5.47
N LYS A 297 -15.58 -28.23 5.25
CA LYS A 297 -14.26 -28.74 4.91
C LYS A 297 -13.32 -28.53 6.09
N ARG A 298 -12.39 -29.48 6.29
CA ARG A 298 -11.29 -29.35 7.25
C ARG A 298 -10.23 -28.43 6.67
N TYR A 299 -9.88 -27.39 7.40
CA TYR A 299 -8.75 -26.51 7.12
C TYR A 299 -7.74 -26.67 8.25
N PRO A 300 -6.46 -26.93 7.98
CA PRO A 300 -5.44 -27.00 9.03
C PRO A 300 -5.31 -25.65 9.75
N LEU A 301 -4.51 -25.62 10.82
CA LEU A 301 -4.09 -24.34 11.40
C LEU A 301 -3.41 -23.48 10.33
N LEU A 302 -3.52 -22.16 10.46
CA LEU A 302 -2.93 -21.20 9.54
C LEU A 302 -1.43 -21.48 9.43
N SER A 303 -0.96 -21.45 8.20
CA SER A 303 0.46 -21.50 7.86
C SER A 303 0.86 -20.26 7.07
N LEU A 304 2.16 -20.02 6.99
CA LEU A 304 2.73 -18.88 6.29
C LEU A 304 3.52 -19.34 5.07
N SER A 305 3.09 -18.91 3.89
CA SER A 305 3.77 -19.14 2.61
C SER A 305 4.70 -17.97 2.29
N LEU A 306 6.01 -18.24 2.17
CA LEU A 306 7.04 -17.27 1.84
C LEU A 306 7.60 -17.51 0.43
N CYS A 307 7.30 -16.60 -0.50
CA CYS A 307 7.75 -16.63 -1.89
C CYS A 307 8.96 -15.70 -2.09
N VAL A 308 10.16 -16.26 -2.13
CA VAL A 308 11.44 -15.54 -2.22
C VAL A 308 11.85 -15.36 -3.67
N VAL A 309 11.73 -14.14 -4.18
CA VAL A 309 12.21 -13.72 -5.49
C VAL A 309 13.63 -13.15 -5.35
N ARG A 310 14.62 -13.84 -5.90
CA ARG A 310 16.01 -13.37 -5.92
C ARG A 310 16.32 -12.61 -7.21
N SER A 311 16.93 -11.45 -7.08
CA SER A 311 17.27 -10.58 -8.22
C SER A 311 18.45 -11.06 -9.05
N ASP A 312 19.26 -11.99 -8.54
CA ASP A 312 20.40 -12.59 -9.25
C ASP A 312 19.99 -13.74 -10.21
N ARG A 313 18.75 -14.23 -10.10
CA ARG A 313 18.26 -15.40 -10.86
C ARG A 313 17.30 -15.04 -11.99
N GLU A 314 16.82 -13.81 -12.02
CA GLU A 314 15.85 -13.36 -13.00
C GLU A 314 16.16 -11.93 -13.43
N LYS A 315 15.86 -11.59 -14.69
CA LYS A 315 16.04 -10.24 -15.18
C LYS A 315 14.87 -9.37 -14.72
N LEU A 316 15.02 -8.78 -13.54
CA LEU A 316 14.05 -7.86 -12.95
C LEU A 316 14.39 -6.44 -13.37
N THR A 317 13.46 -5.76 -14.04
CA THR A 317 13.64 -4.37 -14.52
C THR A 317 12.67 -3.40 -13.86
N THR A 318 11.51 -3.89 -13.43
CA THR A 318 10.47 -3.10 -12.80
C THR A 318 9.95 -3.79 -11.55
N PRO A 319 9.37 -3.06 -10.58
CA PRO A 319 8.70 -3.67 -9.43
C PRO A 319 7.59 -4.66 -9.82
N TYR A 320 6.97 -4.49 -11.00
CA TYR A 320 5.95 -5.40 -11.52
C TYR A 320 6.50 -6.77 -11.90
N ASP A 321 7.75 -6.83 -12.40
CA ASP A 321 8.41 -8.10 -12.70
C ASP A 321 8.55 -8.94 -11.42
N ILE A 322 8.93 -8.29 -10.31
CA ILE A 322 9.08 -8.93 -9.00
C ILE A 322 7.74 -9.51 -8.51
N ALA A 323 6.67 -8.71 -8.61
CA ALA A 323 5.33 -9.15 -8.21
C ALA A 323 4.83 -10.33 -9.07
N ALA A 324 5.10 -10.30 -10.38
CA ALA A 324 4.74 -11.40 -11.28
C ALA A 324 5.48 -12.69 -10.93
N SER A 325 6.79 -12.62 -10.65
CA SER A 325 7.58 -13.77 -10.21
C SER A 325 7.08 -14.33 -8.88
N ALA A 326 6.72 -13.47 -7.93
CA ALA A 326 6.18 -13.89 -6.64
C ALA A 326 4.84 -14.63 -6.79
N LEU A 327 3.94 -14.12 -7.66
CA LEU A 327 2.66 -14.79 -7.95
C LEU A 327 2.88 -16.18 -8.54
N TRP A 328 3.84 -16.32 -9.45
CA TRP A 328 4.20 -17.61 -10.03
C TRP A 328 4.76 -18.59 -8.97
N LEU A 329 5.57 -18.11 -8.02
CA LEU A 329 6.05 -18.92 -6.89
C LEU A 329 4.91 -19.34 -5.96
N LYS A 330 3.93 -18.44 -5.72
CA LYS A 330 2.73 -18.73 -4.91
C LYS A 330 1.95 -19.91 -5.48
N GLU A 331 1.76 -19.96 -6.80
CA GLU A 331 1.10 -21.09 -7.47
C GLU A 331 1.88 -22.42 -7.34
N ARG A 332 3.22 -22.39 -7.25
CA ARG A 332 4.03 -23.59 -6.95
C ARG A 332 3.95 -24.00 -5.48
N GLY A 333 3.83 -23.03 -4.57
CA GLY A 333 3.75 -23.24 -3.12
C GLY A 333 2.46 -23.90 -2.65
N LYS A 334 1.32 -23.58 -3.28
CA LYS A 334 -0.02 -24.12 -2.95
C LYS A 334 -0.14 -25.66 -2.92
N ARG A 335 0.86 -26.39 -3.38
CA ARG A 335 0.88 -27.86 -3.42
C ARG A 335 1.48 -28.51 -2.16
N GLN A 336 2.05 -27.72 -1.25
CA GLN A 336 2.73 -28.22 -0.06
C GLN A 336 1.92 -27.88 1.20
N PRO A 337 1.76 -28.83 2.15
CA PRO A 337 1.04 -28.57 3.40
C PRO A 337 1.94 -27.83 4.40
N GLY A 338 1.34 -26.91 5.18
CA GLY A 338 2.03 -26.16 6.23
C GLY A 338 2.80 -24.95 5.71
N SER A 339 3.61 -24.35 6.57
CA SER A 339 4.40 -23.16 6.24
C SER A 339 5.51 -23.52 5.27
N VAL A 340 5.60 -22.80 4.16
CA VAL A 340 6.47 -23.17 3.02
C VAL A 340 7.32 -22.00 2.57
N ILE A 341 8.56 -22.29 2.20
CA ILE A 341 9.47 -21.33 1.60
C ILE A 341 9.70 -21.77 0.15
N VAL A 342 9.30 -20.94 -0.80
CA VAL A 342 9.44 -21.20 -2.24
C VAL A 342 10.33 -20.13 -2.83
N THR A 343 11.42 -20.53 -3.48
CA THR A 343 12.34 -19.60 -4.14
C THR A 343 12.39 -19.84 -5.64
N ASN A 344 12.72 -18.80 -6.41
CA ASN A 344 13.00 -18.91 -7.84
C ASN A 344 14.37 -19.57 -8.10
N ALA A 345 14.51 -20.85 -7.69
CA ALA A 345 15.65 -21.70 -8.03
C ALA A 345 15.35 -22.61 -9.23
N VAL A 346 16.35 -22.75 -10.11
CA VAL A 346 16.45 -23.80 -11.13
C VAL A 346 16.54 -25.16 -10.41
N PRO A 347 15.90 -26.25 -10.88
CA PRO A 347 16.17 -27.58 -10.36
C PRO A 347 17.67 -27.86 -10.41
N ALA A 348 18.26 -28.37 -9.32
CA ALA A 348 19.57 -28.97 -9.40
C ALA A 348 19.54 -30.03 -10.51
N THR A 349 20.54 -29.98 -11.38
CA THR A 349 20.79 -30.86 -12.52
C THR A 349 20.45 -32.33 -12.24
N ASP A 350 19.47 -32.88 -12.95
CA ASP A 350 19.47 -34.29 -13.35
C ASP A 350 19.94 -34.35 -14.81
N GLU A 351 21.27 -34.29 -15.02
CA GLU A 351 21.86 -34.88 -16.22
C GLU A 351 22.00 -36.38 -15.96
N PRO A 352 21.33 -37.26 -16.73
CA PRO A 352 21.53 -38.69 -16.59
C PRO A 352 22.95 -39.05 -17.07
N SER A 353 23.74 -39.63 -16.16
CA SER A 353 25.04 -40.26 -16.46
C SER A 353 24.90 -41.53 -17.28
#